data_AF-A0A1A8C795-F1
#
_entry.id   AF-A0A1A8C795-F1
#
_cell.length_a   1.000
_cell.length_b   1.000
_cell.length_c   1.000
_cell.angle_alpha   90.00
_cell.angle_beta   90.00
_cell.angle_gamma   90.00
#
_symmetry.space_group_name_H-M   'P 1'
#
loop_
_entity.id
_entity.type
_entity.pdbx_description
1 polymer ?
#
loop_
_entity_poly.entity_id
_entity_poly.type
_entity_poly.pdbx_seq_one_letter_code
_entity_poly.pdbx_strand_id
1 'polypeptide(L)'
;MLMILYNVSISIRGLKYISENKRLVHLIWTLLEDGHWEVCLHCLRLLQSVLLEEDMLLPLGSFLLDPELQARVSQLTSNVQPSLRATAQQTLEDLQALQLAHRSQ
;
A
#
# COMPACT_ATOMS: atom_id res chain seq x y z
N MET A 1 -3.55 -3.72 -16.86
CA MET A 1 -3.33 -2.26 -16.66
C MET A 1 -2.57 -1.92 -15.37
N LEU A 2 -2.59 -2.74 -14.30
CA LEU A 2 -1.77 -2.47 -13.09
C LEU A 2 -0.27 -2.38 -13.33
N MET A 3 0.29 -3.13 -14.28
CA MET A 3 1.71 -3.00 -14.64
C MET A 3 2.08 -1.59 -15.14
N ILE A 4 1.15 -0.88 -15.79
CA ILE A 4 1.38 0.52 -16.20
C ILE A 4 1.34 1.43 -14.97
N LEU A 5 0.40 1.22 -14.05
CA LEU A 5 0.38 1.93 -12.77
C LEU A 5 1.66 1.68 -11.96
N TYR A 6 2.13 0.43 -11.87
CA TYR A 6 3.40 0.04 -11.25
C TYR A 6 4.60 0.75 -11.91
N ASN A 7 4.66 0.78 -13.24
CA ASN A 7 5.73 1.44 -13.97
C ASN A 7 5.67 2.98 -13.87
N VAL A 8 4.49 3.57 -13.75
CA VAL A 8 4.29 5.01 -13.52
C VAL A 8 4.63 5.39 -12.07
N SER A 9 4.33 4.53 -11.08
CA SER A 9 4.72 4.72 -9.68
C SER A 9 6.22 4.55 -9.41
N ILE A 10 6.98 3.94 -10.33
CA ILE A 10 8.46 3.92 -10.25
C ILE A 10 9.07 5.32 -10.52
N SER A 11 8.34 6.23 -11.18
CA SER A 11 8.76 7.62 -11.29
C SER A 11 8.27 8.42 -10.08
N ILE A 12 9.19 8.98 -9.29
CA ILE A 12 8.89 9.90 -8.16
C ILE A 12 7.91 11.01 -8.57
N ARG A 13 7.99 11.50 -9.83
CA ARG A 13 7.05 12.48 -10.40
C ARG A 13 5.65 11.93 -10.60
N GLY A 14 5.52 10.67 -10.98
CA GLY A 14 4.23 9.98 -11.11
C GLY A 14 3.60 9.74 -9.75
N LEU A 15 4.39 9.28 -8.77
CA LEU A 15 3.93 9.08 -7.41
C LEU A 15 3.42 10.38 -6.76
N LYS A 16 4.17 11.49 -6.94
CA LYS A 16 3.80 12.83 -6.45
C LYS A 16 2.52 13.39 -7.09
N TYR A 17 2.35 13.22 -8.40
CA TYR A 17 1.12 13.63 -9.10
C TYR A 17 -0.11 12.84 -8.65
N ILE A 18 0.09 11.56 -8.33
CA ILE A 18 -0.95 10.66 -7.88
C ILE A 18 -1.31 10.94 -6.41
N SER A 19 -0.36 11.25 -5.52
CA SER A 19 -0.66 11.60 -4.11
C SER A 19 -1.35 12.93 -3.91
N GLU A 20 -1.09 13.93 -4.78
CA GLU A 20 -1.84 15.18 -4.78
C GLU A 20 -3.34 14.97 -5.11
N ASN A 21 -3.70 13.81 -5.65
CA ASN A 21 -5.08 13.39 -5.87
C ASN A 21 -5.55 12.46 -4.73
N LYS A 22 -6.60 12.88 -3.99
CA LYS A 22 -7.36 12.01 -3.05
C LYS A 22 -7.86 10.69 -3.66
N ARG A 23 -7.83 10.59 -5.00
CA ARG A 23 -8.17 9.39 -5.76
C ARG A 23 -7.18 8.25 -5.56
N LEU A 24 -5.93 8.51 -5.13
CA LEU A 24 -4.94 7.45 -4.88
C LEU A 24 -5.38 6.50 -3.77
N VAL A 25 -5.80 7.06 -2.64
CA VAL A 25 -6.28 6.28 -1.49
C VAL A 25 -7.46 5.40 -1.89
N HIS A 26 -8.45 6.00 -2.56
CA HIS A 26 -9.61 5.25 -3.07
C HIS A 26 -9.20 4.17 -4.08
N LEU A 27 -8.22 4.46 -4.95
CA LEU A 27 -7.72 3.48 -5.92
C LEU A 27 -7.03 2.32 -5.21
N ILE A 28 -6.12 2.56 -4.27
CA ILE A 28 -5.46 1.51 -3.49
C ILE A 28 -6.50 0.65 -2.78
N TRP A 29 -7.49 1.28 -2.15
CA TRP A 29 -8.58 0.57 -1.49
C TRP A 29 -9.35 -0.34 -2.45
N THR A 30 -9.79 0.21 -3.58
CA THR A 30 -10.54 -0.54 -4.60
C THR A 30 -9.72 -1.72 -5.14
N LEU A 31 -8.42 -1.53 -5.35
CA LEU A 31 -7.53 -2.57 -5.86
C LEU A 31 -7.26 -3.67 -4.82
N LEU A 32 -7.24 -3.35 -3.53
CA LEU A 32 -7.15 -4.36 -2.47
C LEU A 32 -8.47 -5.16 -2.32
N GLU A 33 -9.59 -4.64 -2.83
CA GLU A 33 -10.90 -5.29 -2.81
C GLU A 33 -11.25 -6.07 -4.08
N ASP A 34 -10.48 -5.91 -5.17
CA ASP A 34 -10.73 -6.46 -6.51
C ASP A 34 -10.88 -8.00 -6.56
N GLY A 35 -10.48 -8.70 -5.50
CA GLY A 35 -10.64 -10.16 -5.35
C GLY A 35 -9.65 -10.98 -6.18
N HIS A 36 -9.04 -10.40 -7.22
CA HIS A 36 -7.98 -11.04 -7.98
C HIS A 36 -6.62 -10.91 -7.29
N TRP A 37 -6.00 -12.06 -7.00
CA TRP A 37 -4.78 -12.11 -6.19
C TRP A 37 -3.60 -11.33 -6.79
N GLU A 38 -3.43 -11.34 -8.12
CA GLU A 38 -2.34 -10.58 -8.77
C GLU A 38 -2.53 -9.07 -8.62
N VAL A 39 -3.79 -8.61 -8.65
CA VAL A 39 -4.12 -7.21 -8.48
C VAL A 39 -3.78 -6.77 -7.07
N CYS A 40 -4.20 -7.54 -6.07
CA CYS A 40 -3.82 -7.32 -4.68
C CYS A 40 -2.30 -7.34 -4.49
N LEU A 41 -1.58 -8.27 -5.11
CA LEU A 41 -0.12 -8.39 -5.02
C LEU A 41 0.57 -7.13 -5.54
N HIS A 42 0.21 -6.68 -6.74
CA HIS A 42 0.80 -5.47 -7.31
C HIS A 42 0.40 -4.21 -6.53
N CYS A 43 -0.82 -4.16 -5.99
CA CYS A 43 -1.27 -3.09 -5.12
C CYS A 43 -0.46 -3.03 -3.81
N LEU A 44 -0.17 -4.17 -3.19
CA LEU A 44 0.68 -4.21 -2.00
C LEU A 44 2.11 -3.78 -2.31
N ARG A 45 2.67 -4.20 -3.45
CA ARG A 45 4.00 -3.72 -3.87
C ARG A 45 4.04 -2.21 -4.09
N LEU A 46 2.98 -1.63 -4.65
CA LEU A 46 2.84 -0.18 -4.74
C LEU A 46 2.79 0.48 -3.36
N LEU A 47 2.03 -0.11 -2.42
CA LEU A 47 1.94 0.38 -1.04
C LEU A 47 3.30 0.35 -0.35
N GLN A 48 4.09 -0.70 -0.54
CA GLN A 48 5.46 -0.79 -0.03
C GLN A 48 6.37 0.30 -0.62
N SER A 49 6.25 0.60 -1.92
CA SER A 49 6.98 1.72 -2.53
C SER A 49 6.58 3.06 -1.90
N VAL A 50 5.28 3.28 -1.64
CA VAL A 50 4.80 4.49 -0.96
C VAL A 50 5.34 4.60 0.47
N LEU A 51 5.41 3.49 1.21
CA LEU A 51 5.93 3.45 2.58
C LEU A 51 7.43 3.80 2.66
N LEU A 52 8.19 3.53 1.61
CA LEU A 52 9.62 3.87 1.54
C LEU A 52 9.89 5.33 1.15
N GLU A 53 8.90 6.03 0.60
CA GLU A 53 9.05 7.40 0.11
C GLU A 53 8.56 8.40 1.17
N GLU A 54 9.49 9.01 1.92
CA GLU A 54 9.17 9.92 3.04
C GLU A 54 8.27 11.10 2.63
N ASP A 55 8.47 11.64 1.42
CA ASP A 55 7.66 12.73 0.85
C ASP A 55 6.17 12.37 0.73
N MET A 56 5.85 11.08 0.73
CA MET A 56 4.50 10.53 0.57
C MET A 56 3.85 10.16 1.90
N LEU A 57 4.63 10.04 2.98
CA LEU A 57 4.14 9.66 4.30
C LEU A 57 3.25 10.76 4.91
N LEU A 58 3.56 12.04 4.68
CA LEU A 58 2.73 13.15 5.18
C LEU A 58 1.34 13.21 4.50
N PRO A 59 1.22 13.26 3.16
CA PRO A 59 -0.09 13.36 2.50
C PRO A 59 -0.94 12.09 2.64
N LEU A 60 -0.32 10.91 2.83
CA LEU A 60 -1.00 9.63 2.95
C LEU A 60 -1.01 9.08 4.37
N GLY A 61 -0.47 9.81 5.36
CA GLY A 61 -0.25 9.30 6.71
C GLY A 61 -1.54 8.83 7.39
N SER A 62 -2.64 9.56 7.22
CA SER A 62 -3.94 9.14 7.75
C SER A 62 -4.44 7.83 7.16
N PHE A 63 -4.14 7.57 5.88
CA PHE A 63 -4.47 6.32 5.22
C PHE A 63 -3.52 5.18 5.64
N LEU A 64 -2.22 5.45 5.74
CA LEU A 64 -1.23 4.44 6.14
C LEU A 64 -1.38 4.01 7.61
N LEU A 65 -1.86 4.92 8.46
CA LEU A 65 -2.14 4.65 9.88
C LEU A 65 -3.56 4.08 10.10
N ASP A 66 -4.37 3.96 9.05
CA ASP A 66 -5.75 3.48 9.13
C ASP A 66 -5.82 2.01 9.60
N PRO A 67 -6.51 1.72 10.72
CA PRO A 67 -6.73 0.36 11.19
C PRO A 67 -7.44 -0.54 10.17
N GLU A 68 -8.32 0.02 9.34
CA GLU A 68 -9.04 -0.75 8.32
C GLU A 68 -8.11 -1.26 7.22
N LEU A 69 -7.12 -0.44 6.82
CA LEU A 69 -6.07 -0.84 5.89
C LEU A 69 -5.26 -2.00 6.47
N GLN A 70 -4.84 -1.91 7.73
CA GLN A 70 -4.11 -3.00 8.37
C GLN A 70 -4.92 -4.28 8.47
N ALA A 71 -6.19 -4.19 8.85
CA ALA A 71 -7.08 -5.34 8.89
C ALA A 71 -7.19 -5.98 7.51
N ARG A 72 -7.29 -5.17 6.45
CA ARG A 72 -7.34 -5.67 5.07
C ARG A 72 -6.05 -6.36 4.65
N VAL A 73 -4.88 -5.78 4.91
CA VAL A 73 -3.59 -6.42 4.62
C VAL A 73 -3.42 -7.70 5.43
N SER A 74 -3.85 -7.70 6.70
CA SER A 74 -3.84 -8.88 7.58
C SER A 74 -4.67 -10.05 7.00
N GLN A 75 -5.83 -9.78 6.39
CA GLN A 75 -6.60 -10.83 5.71
C GLN A 75 -5.83 -11.46 4.54
N LEU A 76 -5.02 -10.67 3.82
CA LEU A 76 -4.24 -11.15 2.68
C LEU A 76 -3.06 -12.04 3.09
N THR A 77 -2.60 -12.00 4.35
CA THR A 77 -1.58 -12.94 4.86
C THR A 77 -2.09 -14.37 4.97
N SER A 78 -3.41 -14.57 4.94
CA SER A 78 -4.03 -15.90 4.91
C SER A 78 -4.34 -16.40 3.49
N ASN A 79 -3.91 -15.67 2.45
CA ASN A 79 -4.21 -16.04 1.06
C ASN A 79 -3.48 -17.34 0.65
N VAL A 80 -4.13 -18.14 -0.21
CA VAL A 80 -3.58 -19.38 -0.76
C VAL A 80 -2.30 -19.14 -1.56
N GLN A 81 -2.21 -18.00 -2.24
CA GLN A 81 -1.08 -17.64 -3.10
C GLN A 81 0.16 -17.26 -2.26
N PRO A 82 1.27 -18.01 -2.37
CA PRO A 82 2.46 -17.79 -1.52
C PRO A 82 3.10 -16.42 -1.70
N SER A 83 3.14 -15.92 -2.94
CA SER A 83 3.73 -14.61 -3.26
C SER A 83 2.93 -13.48 -2.62
N LEU A 84 1.60 -13.49 -2.78
CA LEU A 84 0.70 -12.52 -2.17
C LEU A 84 0.79 -12.57 -0.64
N ARG A 85 0.78 -13.76 -0.05
CA ARG A 85 0.92 -13.93 1.40
C ARG A 85 2.21 -13.34 1.93
N ALA A 86 3.35 -13.63 1.29
CA ALA A 86 4.65 -13.11 1.71
C ALA A 86 4.71 -11.59 1.60
N THR A 87 4.23 -11.02 0.49
CA THR A 87 4.17 -9.56 0.32
C THR A 87 3.23 -8.90 1.33
N ALA A 88 2.07 -9.50 1.60
CA ALA A 88 1.13 -8.99 2.60
C ALA A 88 1.73 -9.01 4.00
N GLN A 89 2.45 -10.08 4.36
CA GLN A 89 3.12 -10.18 5.66
C GLN A 89 4.17 -9.07 5.84
N GLN A 90 5.03 -8.87 4.84
CA GLN A 90 6.03 -7.80 4.88
C GLN A 90 5.37 -6.43 4.97
N THR A 91 4.34 -6.17 4.16
CA THR A 91 3.63 -4.88 4.16
C THR A 91 2.97 -4.61 5.51
N LEU A 92 2.43 -5.65 6.16
CA LEU A 92 1.82 -5.50 7.49
C LEU A 92 2.85 -5.12 8.55
N GLU A 93 4.03 -5.72 8.52
CA GLU A 93 5.14 -5.38 9.40
C GLU A 93 5.59 -3.93 9.20
N ASP A 94 5.71 -3.49 7.94
CA ASP A 94 6.08 -2.12 7.59
C ASP A 94 5.05 -1.10 8.12
N LEU A 95 3.75 -1.39 7.98
CA LEU A 95 2.66 -0.55 8.51
C LEU A 95 2.66 -0.49 10.05
N GLN A 96 2.95 -1.60 10.72
CA GLN A 96 3.06 -1.64 12.18
C GLN A 96 4.28 -0.87 12.69
N ALA A 97 5.42 -1.00 12.01
CA ALA A 97 6.62 -0.23 12.32
C ALA A 97 6.37 1.27 12.19
N LEU A 98 5.65 1.70 11.15
CA LEU A 98 5.24 3.09 10.95
C LEU A 98 4.35 3.59 12.10
N GLN A 99 3.33 2.81 12.52
CA GLN A 99 2.47 3.17 13.65
C GLN A 99 3.23 3.28 14.97
N LEU A 100 4.19 2.37 15.22
CA LEU A 100 5.03 2.42 16.41
C LEU A 100 5.91 3.65 16.42
N ALA A 101 6.54 3.98 15.29
CA ALA A 101 7.35 5.18 15.13
C ALA A 101 6.53 6.46 15.35
N HIS A 102 5.29 6.49 14.87
CA HIS A 102 4.39 7.63 15.08
C HIS A 102 3.95 7.81 16.55
N ARG A 103 3.75 6.73 17.31
CA ARG A 103 3.39 6.81 18.75
C ARG A 103 4.55 7.23 19.66
N SER A 104 5.79 7.08 19.21
CA SER A 104 6.98 7.43 20.00
C SER A 104 7.37 8.92 19.92
N GLN A 105 6.60 9.73 19.20
CA GLN A 105 6.74 11.19 19.09
C GLN A 105 5.67 11.91 19.91
#